data_AF-A0A9E5EGS8-F1
#
_entry.id   AF-A0A9E5EGS8-F1
#
_cell.length_a   1.000
_cell.length_b   1.000
_cell.length_c   1.000
_cell.angle_alpha   90.00
_cell.angle_beta   90.00
_cell.angle_gamma   90.00
#
_symmetry.space_group_name_H-M   'P 1'
#
loop_
_entity.id
_entity.type
_entity.pdbx_description
1 polymer ?
#
loop_
_entity_poly.entity_id
_entity_poly.type
_entity_poly.pdbx_seq_one_letter_code
_entity_poly.pdbx_strand_id
1 'polypeptide(L)'
;MIKPFSHVVVDGSNLATEGRTEPSLKQLNEAVLAFMKEFPATKVTVVVDATFGHRVDRRERAEFDEAINNNELVAPPAGAVGRGDGFVLTIADKVKASVLSNDSYQEFHDQYKWLFDEGRLIGGKPVPNVGWVFIQRLPVRKQAGRETAATLRRAKSARAAMKPMPVPKAPPPNTRAV
;
A
#
# COMPACT_ATOMS: atom_id res chain seq x y z
N MET A 1 6.12 -20.91 -16.93
CA MET A 1 5.94 -19.92 -18.01
C MET A 1 4.99 -18.86 -17.47
N ILE A 2 5.45 -17.62 -17.29
CA ILE A 2 4.65 -16.51 -16.75
C ILE A 2 3.47 -16.28 -17.70
N LYS A 3 2.23 -16.25 -17.19
CA LYS A 3 1.06 -15.92 -18.02
C LYS A 3 1.28 -14.54 -18.67
N PRO A 4 1.08 -14.38 -19.98
CA PRO A 4 1.16 -13.08 -20.61
C PRO A 4 0.08 -12.16 -20.02
N PHE A 5 0.47 -10.95 -19.61
CA PHE A 5 -0.46 -9.95 -19.10
C PHE A 5 -1.08 -9.17 -20.27
N SER A 6 -2.40 -9.12 -20.35
CA SER A 6 -3.07 -8.29 -21.37
C SER A 6 -3.05 -6.81 -21.01
N HIS A 7 -3.26 -6.52 -19.72
CA HIS A 7 -3.28 -5.18 -19.15
C HIS A 7 -2.74 -5.22 -17.73
N VAL A 8 -1.87 -4.29 -17.38
CA VAL A 8 -1.33 -4.07 -16.04
C VAL A 8 -1.63 -2.65 -15.57
N VAL A 9 -2.17 -2.54 -14.36
CA VAL A 9 -2.30 -1.27 -13.63
C VAL A 9 -1.10 -1.16 -12.68
N VAL A 10 -0.31 -0.11 -12.85
CA VAL A 10 0.86 0.14 -12.02
C VAL A 10 0.46 1.05 -10.87
N ASP A 11 0.76 0.62 -9.65
CA ASP A 11 0.74 1.47 -8.47
C ASP A 11 2.01 2.33 -8.47
N GLY A 12 1.90 3.48 -9.13
CA GLY A 12 3.02 4.37 -9.37
C GLY A 12 3.58 4.97 -8.08
N SER A 13 2.73 5.27 -7.10
CA SER A 13 3.17 5.81 -5.81
C SER A 13 3.96 4.78 -5.01
N ASN A 14 3.57 3.51 -5.05
CA ASN A 14 4.33 2.42 -4.45
C ASN A 14 5.70 2.25 -5.12
N LEU A 15 5.75 2.13 -6.46
CA LEU A 15 7.02 1.90 -7.16
C LEU A 15 7.97 3.10 -7.12
N ALA A 16 7.45 4.33 -7.19
CA ALA A 16 8.24 5.55 -7.07
C ALA A 16 8.95 5.66 -5.70
N THR A 17 8.40 5.02 -4.66
CA THR A 17 8.89 5.08 -3.28
C THR A 17 9.68 3.82 -2.89
N GLU A 18 9.72 2.79 -3.74
CA GLU A 18 10.42 1.52 -3.44
C GLU A 18 11.90 1.78 -3.09
N GLY A 19 12.33 1.37 -1.90
CA GLY A 19 13.69 1.58 -1.41
C GLY A 19 14.04 3.05 -1.06
N ARG A 20 13.04 3.95 -0.99
CA ARG A 20 13.22 5.39 -0.76
C ARG A 20 12.30 5.91 0.34
N THR A 21 12.64 7.07 0.92
CA THR A 21 11.78 7.80 1.86
C THR A 21 10.80 8.74 1.15
N GLU A 22 11.21 9.28 0.01
CA GLU A 22 10.43 10.19 -0.83
C GLU A 22 10.28 9.60 -2.24
N PRO A 23 9.11 9.78 -2.88
CA PRO A 23 8.87 9.28 -4.22
C PRO A 23 9.78 9.96 -5.25
N SER A 24 10.17 9.22 -6.30
CA SER A 24 10.87 9.76 -7.46
C SER A 24 10.13 9.42 -8.74
N LEU A 25 9.86 10.44 -9.55
CA LEU A 25 9.25 10.27 -10.87
C LEU A 25 10.20 9.53 -11.81
N LYS A 26 11.50 9.86 -11.77
CA LYS A 26 12.54 9.15 -12.52
C LYS A 26 12.55 7.65 -12.22
N GLN A 27 12.48 7.25 -10.95
CA GLN A 27 12.43 5.84 -10.57
C GLN A 27 11.17 5.15 -11.11
N LEU A 28 10.01 5.81 -11.03
CA LEU A 28 8.76 5.31 -11.60
C LEU A 28 8.88 5.11 -13.11
N ASN A 29 9.40 6.10 -13.82
CA ASN A 29 9.61 6.03 -15.27
C ASN A 29 10.54 4.85 -15.64
N GLU A 30 11.66 4.69 -14.94
CA GLU A 30 12.58 3.56 -15.15
C GLU A 30 11.88 2.20 -14.93
N ALA A 31 11.02 2.10 -13.91
CA ALA A 31 10.26 0.88 -13.63
C ALA A 31 9.27 0.57 -14.75
N VAL A 32 8.50 1.57 -15.19
CA VAL A 32 7.48 1.41 -16.23
C VAL A 32 8.12 1.05 -17.57
N LEU A 33 9.20 1.74 -17.96
CA LEU A 33 9.91 1.44 -19.20
C LEU A 33 10.54 0.05 -19.19
N ALA A 34 11.13 -0.36 -18.05
CA ALA A 34 11.66 -1.72 -17.90
C ALA A 34 10.54 -2.77 -18.04
N PHE A 35 9.39 -2.53 -17.42
CA PHE A 35 8.24 -3.42 -17.50
C PHE A 35 7.70 -3.53 -18.95
N MET A 36 7.53 -2.40 -19.64
CA MET A 36 7.07 -2.38 -21.03
C MET A 36 8.06 -3.07 -21.98
N LYS A 37 9.37 -2.96 -21.71
CA LYS A 37 10.41 -3.66 -22.47
C LYS A 37 10.34 -5.17 -22.28
N GLU A 38 10.10 -5.64 -21.05
CA GLU A 38 9.98 -7.07 -20.74
C GLU A 38 8.66 -7.66 -21.29
N PHE A 39 7.58 -6.86 -21.28
CA PHE A 39 6.25 -7.28 -21.69
C PHE A 39 5.64 -6.37 -22.78
N PRO A 40 6.20 -6.35 -24.01
CA PRO A 40 5.87 -5.34 -25.04
C PRO A 40 4.43 -5.40 -25.56
N ALA A 41 3.72 -6.51 -25.37
CA ALA A 41 2.31 -6.65 -25.75
C ALA A 41 1.32 -6.19 -24.65
N THR A 42 1.82 -5.80 -23.46
CA THR A 42 0.99 -5.46 -22.31
C THR A 42 0.56 -4.00 -22.38
N LYS A 43 -0.74 -3.75 -22.23
CA LYS A 43 -1.23 -2.38 -22.00
C LYS A 43 -0.89 -1.96 -20.57
N VAL A 44 -0.27 -0.79 -20.40
CA VAL A 44 0.12 -0.28 -19.09
C VAL A 44 -0.70 0.96 -18.77
N THR A 45 -1.25 1.01 -17.57
CA THR A 45 -1.89 2.20 -17.00
C THR A 45 -1.23 2.52 -15.68
N VAL A 46 -0.63 3.69 -15.56
CA VAL A 46 0.09 4.10 -14.35
C VAL A 46 -0.82 5.00 -13.51
N VAL A 47 -1.02 4.62 -12.26
CA VAL A 47 -1.88 5.35 -11.32
C VAL A 47 -1.02 5.87 -10.18
N VAL A 48 -1.17 7.14 -9.84
CA VAL A 48 -0.47 7.80 -8.73
C VAL A 48 -1.49 8.36 -7.75
N ASP A 49 -1.14 8.39 -6.46
CA ASP A 49 -1.98 9.00 -5.44
C ASP A 49 -2.16 10.51 -5.67
N ALA A 50 -3.27 11.08 -5.18
CA ALA A 50 -3.57 12.51 -5.37
C ALA A 50 -2.55 13.45 -4.70
N THR A 51 -1.75 12.95 -3.76
CA THR A 51 -0.70 13.72 -3.06
C THR A 51 0.68 13.61 -3.72
N PHE A 52 0.81 12.78 -4.77
CA PHE A 52 2.10 12.40 -5.32
C PHE A 52 2.89 13.59 -5.84
N GLY A 53 2.26 14.47 -6.63
CA GLY A 53 2.89 15.69 -7.15
C GLY A 53 3.34 16.68 -6.06
N HIS A 54 2.81 16.57 -4.84
CA HIS A 54 3.26 17.38 -3.70
C HIS A 54 4.45 16.75 -2.96
N ARG A 55 4.66 15.44 -3.10
CA ARG A 55 5.68 14.66 -2.39
C ARG A 55 6.95 14.44 -3.22
N VAL A 56 6.85 14.50 -4.54
CA VAL A 56 7.99 14.38 -5.45
C VAL A 56 8.90 15.61 -5.34
N ASP A 57 10.19 15.46 -5.68
CA ASP A 57 11.14 16.57 -5.69
C ASP A 57 10.61 17.73 -6.55
N ARG A 58 10.81 18.97 -6.10
CA ARG A 58 10.33 20.17 -6.81
C ARG A 58 10.84 20.24 -8.25
N ARG A 59 12.01 19.67 -8.53
CA ARG A 59 12.61 19.63 -9.88
C ARG A 59 11.87 18.69 -10.82
N GLU A 60 11.22 17.65 -10.31
CA GLU A 60 10.45 16.67 -11.10
C GLU A 60 8.98 17.10 -11.28
N ARG A 61 8.53 18.17 -10.60
CA ARG A 61 7.11 18.54 -10.57
C ARG A 61 6.56 19.02 -11.90
N ALA A 62 7.37 19.75 -12.69
CA ALA A 62 6.94 20.19 -14.02
C ALA A 62 6.72 19.00 -14.96
N GLU A 63 7.63 18.02 -14.92
CA GLU A 63 7.52 16.76 -15.69
C GLU A 63 6.32 15.93 -15.23
N PHE A 64 6.06 15.90 -13.92
CA PHE A 64 4.86 15.26 -13.37
C PHE A 64 3.57 15.89 -13.90
N ASP A 65 3.46 17.22 -13.86
CA ASP A 65 2.27 17.95 -14.32
C ASP A 65 2.05 17.72 -15.83
N GLU A 66 3.13 17.67 -16.62
CA GLU A 66 3.07 17.33 -18.05
C GLU A 66 2.58 15.90 -18.28
N ALA A 67 3.11 14.92 -17.53
CA ALA A 67 2.69 13.52 -17.64
C ALA A 67 1.20 13.30 -17.29
N ILE A 68 0.66 14.07 -16.35
CA ILE A 68 -0.78 14.10 -16.05
C ILE A 68 -1.56 14.67 -17.24
N ASN A 69 -1.13 15.80 -17.79
CA ASN A 69 -1.81 16.46 -18.92
C ASN A 69 -1.80 15.60 -20.19
N ASN A 70 -0.74 14.82 -20.41
CA ASN A 70 -0.61 13.89 -21.53
C ASN A 70 -1.37 12.56 -21.31
N ASN A 71 -2.04 12.38 -20.17
CA ASN A 71 -2.70 11.14 -19.76
C ASN A 71 -1.75 9.92 -19.63
N GLU A 72 -0.46 10.18 -19.41
CA GLU A 72 0.55 9.14 -19.16
C GLU A 72 0.45 8.63 -17.71
N LEU A 73 0.10 9.54 -16.78
CA LEU A 73 -0.21 9.24 -15.40
C LEU A 73 -1.68 9.54 -15.12
N VAL A 74 -2.32 8.68 -14.32
CA VAL A 74 -3.69 8.87 -13.86
C VAL A 74 -3.69 9.13 -12.35
N ALA A 75 -4.22 10.28 -11.94
CA ALA A 75 -4.44 10.60 -10.53
C ALA A 75 -5.94 10.46 -10.19
N PRO A 76 -6.30 9.92 -9.01
CA PRO A 76 -7.69 9.87 -8.57
C PRO A 76 -8.23 11.27 -8.27
N PRO A 77 -9.55 11.48 -8.39
CA PRO A 77 -10.19 12.71 -7.94
C PRO A 77 -9.92 12.96 -6.44
N ALA A 78 -9.86 14.23 -6.05
CA ALA A 78 -9.72 14.60 -4.64
C ALA A 78 -10.87 14.00 -3.80
N GLY A 79 -10.54 13.39 -2.66
CA GLY A 79 -11.53 12.81 -1.75
C GLY A 79 -12.07 11.43 -2.15
N ALA A 80 -11.48 10.75 -3.14
CA ALA A 80 -11.88 9.40 -3.52
C ALA A 80 -11.81 8.41 -2.34
N VAL A 81 -12.89 7.66 -2.13
CA VAL A 81 -12.99 6.61 -1.10
C VAL A 81 -11.98 5.51 -1.41
N GLY A 82 -11.12 5.17 -0.43
CA GLY A 82 -10.05 4.18 -0.62
C GLY A 82 -8.69 4.75 -1.07
N ARG A 83 -8.54 6.07 -1.22
CA ARG A 83 -7.28 6.74 -1.62
C ARG A 83 -6.75 6.23 -2.97
N GLY A 84 -5.44 6.42 -3.23
CA GLY A 84 -4.78 5.94 -4.45
C GLY A 84 -4.93 4.43 -4.65
N ASP A 85 -4.72 3.65 -3.58
CA ASP A 85 -4.80 2.19 -3.59
C ASP A 85 -6.19 1.68 -4.05
N GLY A 86 -7.26 2.24 -3.50
CA GLY A 86 -8.63 1.88 -3.89
C GLY A 86 -8.90 2.19 -5.36
N PHE A 87 -8.32 3.26 -5.90
CA PHE A 87 -8.47 3.63 -7.30
C PHE A 87 -7.70 2.69 -8.24
N VAL A 88 -6.46 2.30 -7.88
CA VAL A 88 -5.68 1.25 -8.55
C VAL A 88 -6.51 -0.03 -8.67
N LEU A 89 -7.04 -0.51 -7.56
CA LEU A 89 -7.81 -1.76 -7.50
C LEU A 89 -9.14 -1.66 -8.25
N THR A 90 -9.80 -0.50 -8.21
CA THR A 90 -11.04 -0.25 -8.96
C THR A 90 -10.81 -0.36 -10.46
N ILE A 91 -9.75 0.25 -10.99
CA ILE A 91 -9.40 0.15 -12.42
C ILE A 91 -9.08 -1.30 -12.76
N ALA A 92 -8.22 -1.94 -11.96
CA ALA A 92 -7.76 -3.30 -12.21
C ALA A 92 -8.90 -4.33 -12.20
N ASP A 93 -9.89 -4.16 -11.33
CA ASP A 93 -11.09 -5.01 -11.32
C ASP A 93 -11.99 -4.76 -12.54
N LYS A 94 -12.19 -3.49 -12.91
CA LYS A 94 -13.05 -3.10 -14.03
C LYS A 94 -12.56 -3.65 -15.37
N VAL A 95 -11.26 -3.60 -15.62
CA VAL A 95 -10.67 -4.08 -16.89
C VAL A 95 -10.05 -5.48 -16.78
N LYS A 96 -10.21 -6.14 -15.63
CA LYS A 96 -9.60 -7.44 -15.32
C LYS A 96 -8.08 -7.45 -15.57
N ALA A 97 -7.39 -6.34 -15.26
CA ALA A 97 -5.95 -6.21 -15.33
C ALA A 97 -5.23 -6.81 -14.10
N SER A 98 -3.94 -7.10 -14.25
CA SER A 98 -3.06 -7.42 -13.12
C SER A 98 -2.55 -6.11 -12.49
N VAL A 99 -2.11 -6.16 -11.23
CA VAL A 99 -1.57 -4.99 -10.52
C VAL A 99 -0.07 -5.16 -10.33
N LEU A 100 0.70 -4.14 -10.69
CA LEU A 100 2.13 -4.04 -10.37
C LEU A 100 2.30 -3.16 -9.13
N SER A 101 2.55 -3.80 -7.98
CA SER A 101 2.76 -3.17 -6.68
C SER A 101 3.41 -4.14 -5.70
N ASN A 102 4.18 -3.61 -4.76
CA ASN A 102 4.70 -4.37 -3.62
C ASN A 102 3.76 -4.34 -2.40
N ASP A 103 2.72 -3.50 -2.42
CA ASP A 103 1.68 -3.51 -1.38
C ASP A 103 0.87 -4.81 -1.44
N SER A 104 0.46 -5.27 -0.27
CA SER A 104 -0.48 -6.39 -0.15
C SER A 104 -1.93 -5.94 -0.19
N TYR A 105 -2.26 -4.64 -0.12
CA TYR A 105 -3.64 -4.12 -0.13
C TYR A 105 -4.53 -4.75 0.93
N GLN A 106 -3.98 -4.93 2.13
CA GLN A 106 -4.61 -5.68 3.21
C GLN A 106 -5.95 -5.08 3.67
N GLU A 107 -6.16 -3.78 3.49
CA GLU A 107 -7.42 -3.10 3.79
C GLU A 107 -8.54 -3.49 2.81
N PHE A 108 -8.19 -3.94 1.61
CA PHE A 108 -9.13 -4.22 0.53
C PHE A 108 -9.36 -5.72 0.25
N HIS A 109 -8.73 -6.61 1.03
CA HIS A 109 -8.88 -8.07 0.87
C HIS A 109 -10.32 -8.57 0.98
N ASP A 110 -11.19 -7.83 1.68
CA ASP A 110 -12.61 -8.19 1.77
C ASP A 110 -13.42 -7.80 0.55
N GLN A 111 -13.04 -6.71 -0.10
CA GLN A 111 -13.69 -6.21 -1.30
C GLN A 111 -13.18 -6.89 -2.58
N TYR A 112 -11.85 -7.06 -2.70
CA TYR A 112 -11.21 -7.57 -3.91
C TYR A 112 -10.57 -8.93 -3.65
N LYS A 113 -11.43 -9.96 -3.50
CA LYS A 113 -10.98 -11.36 -3.28
C LYS A 113 -10.11 -11.90 -4.43
N TRP A 114 -10.28 -11.36 -5.63
CA TRP A 114 -9.48 -11.71 -6.81
C TRP A 114 -8.00 -11.41 -6.64
N LEU A 115 -7.59 -10.55 -5.69
CA LEU A 115 -6.17 -10.29 -5.42
C LEU A 115 -5.37 -11.56 -5.11
N PHE A 116 -6.03 -12.63 -4.66
CA PHE A 116 -5.41 -13.92 -4.37
C PHE A 116 -5.36 -14.89 -5.57
N ASP A 117 -5.93 -14.51 -6.71
CA ASP A 117 -5.87 -15.34 -7.91
C ASP A 117 -4.48 -15.21 -8.56
N GLU A 118 -4.00 -16.30 -9.16
CA GLU A 118 -2.69 -16.33 -9.80
C GLU A 118 -2.60 -15.31 -10.94
N GLY A 119 -1.47 -14.59 -11.00
CA GLY A 119 -1.20 -13.58 -12.01
C GLY A 119 -1.86 -12.23 -11.75
N ARG A 120 -2.58 -12.03 -10.64
CA ARG A 120 -3.26 -10.75 -10.35
C ARG A 120 -2.38 -9.71 -9.68
N LEU A 121 -1.29 -10.11 -9.03
CA LEU A 121 -0.34 -9.21 -8.38
C LEU A 121 1.09 -9.53 -8.83
N ILE A 122 1.83 -8.47 -9.14
CA ILE A 122 3.20 -8.49 -9.60
C ILE A 122 3.99 -7.58 -8.66
N GLY A 123 5.05 -8.09 -8.06
CA GLY A 123 6.01 -7.28 -7.33
C GLY A 123 7.11 -6.80 -8.27
N GLY A 124 7.65 -5.61 -8.00
CA GLY A 124 8.77 -5.04 -8.75
C GLY A 124 9.84 -4.57 -7.78
N LYS A 125 11.11 -4.92 -8.03
CA LYS A 125 12.21 -4.44 -7.20
C LYS A 125 13.39 -3.99 -8.05
N PRO A 126 13.96 -2.79 -7.80
CA PRO A 126 15.20 -2.40 -8.42
C PRO A 126 16.34 -3.17 -7.76
N VAL A 127 17.11 -3.91 -8.56
CA VAL A 127 18.26 -4.69 -8.12
C VAL A 127 19.53 -4.01 -8.65
N PRO A 128 20.49 -3.64 -7.77
CA PRO A 128 21.75 -3.02 -8.18
C PRO A 128 22.47 -3.84 -9.26
N ASN A 129 22.94 -3.16 -10.31
CA ASN A 129 23.63 -3.75 -11.47
C ASN A 129 22.80 -4.71 -12.35
N VAL A 130 21.51 -4.89 -12.07
CA VAL A 130 20.61 -5.75 -12.85
C VAL A 130 19.48 -4.92 -13.47
N GLY A 131 18.94 -3.96 -12.72
CA GLY A 131 17.76 -3.19 -13.11
C GLY A 131 16.50 -3.69 -12.39
N TRP A 132 15.34 -3.41 -12.95
CA TRP A 132 14.07 -3.83 -12.38
C TRP A 132 13.82 -5.32 -12.62
N VAL A 133 13.43 -6.03 -11.56
CA VAL A 133 13.01 -7.43 -11.61
C VAL A 133 11.55 -7.51 -11.22
N PHE A 134 10.74 -8.17 -12.05
CA PHE A 134 9.30 -8.34 -11.85
C PHE A 134 8.95 -9.80 -11.56
N ILE A 135 8.14 -10.03 -10.52
CA ILE A 135 7.79 -11.37 -10.07
C ILE A 135 6.30 -11.43 -9.76
N GLN A 136 5.59 -12.40 -10.34
CA GLN A 136 4.22 -12.72 -9.91
C GLN A 136 4.24 -13.18 -8.46
N ARG A 137 3.37 -12.58 -7.65
CA ARG A 137 3.31 -12.84 -6.22
C ARG A 137 1.86 -12.94 -5.75
N LEU A 138 1.70 -13.45 -4.54
CA LEU A 138 0.43 -13.35 -3.82
C LEU A 138 0.52 -12.26 -2.75
N PRO A 139 -0.59 -11.57 -2.44
CA PRO A 139 -0.64 -10.63 -1.33
C PRO A 139 -0.39 -11.34 0.01
N VAL A 140 0.30 -10.65 0.92
CA VAL A 140 0.44 -11.15 2.30
C VAL A 140 -0.88 -10.92 3.03
N ARG A 141 -1.54 -12.01 3.45
CA ARG A 141 -2.77 -11.94 4.25
C ARG A 141 -2.52 -11.26 5.59
N LYS A 142 -3.50 -10.49 6.08
CA LYS A 142 -3.53 -10.10 7.50
C LYS A 142 -3.45 -11.39 8.34
N GLN A 143 -2.49 -11.47 9.26
CA GLN A 143 -2.45 -12.58 10.20
C GLN A 143 -3.72 -12.54 11.05
N ALA A 144 -4.62 -13.49 10.82
CA ALA A 144 -5.71 -13.73 11.75
C ALA A 144 -5.09 -14.16 13.08
N GLY A 145 -5.23 -13.33 14.13
CA GLY A 145 -4.91 -13.75 15.50
C GLY A 145 -3.60 -13.26 16.12
N ARG A 146 -2.87 -12.27 15.56
CA ARG A 146 -1.92 -11.50 16.39
C ARG A 146 -2.66 -10.39 17.14
N GLU A 147 -3.49 -10.78 18.10
CA GLU A 147 -3.63 -9.92 19.26
C GLU A 147 -2.24 -9.77 19.86
N THR A 148 -1.67 -8.57 19.77
CA THR A 148 -0.37 -8.31 20.38
C THR A 148 -0.45 -8.65 21.87
N ALA A 149 0.68 -9.05 22.49
CA ALA A 149 0.73 -9.27 23.93
C ALA A 149 0.21 -8.05 24.73
N ALA A 150 0.26 -6.85 24.14
CA ALA A 150 -0.35 -5.64 24.68
C ALA A 150 -1.89 -5.66 24.68
N THR A 151 -2.53 -6.17 23.62
CA THR A 151 -4.00 -6.35 23.53
C THR A 151 -4.48 -7.40 24.53
N LEU A 152 -3.79 -8.55 24.62
CA LEU A 152 -4.08 -9.60 25.60
C LEU A 152 -3.83 -9.13 27.05
N ARG A 153 -2.79 -8.30 27.28
CA ARG A 153 -2.55 -7.67 28.60
C ARG A 153 -3.63 -6.65 28.94
N ARG A 154 -4.12 -5.85 27.99
CA ARG A 154 -5.25 -4.92 28.18
C ARG A 154 -6.55 -5.65 28.50
N ALA A 155 -6.83 -6.76 27.81
CA ALA A 155 -7.99 -7.60 28.11
C ALA A 155 -7.90 -8.25 29.51
N LYS A 156 -6.71 -8.72 29.91
CA LYS A 156 -6.47 -9.23 31.27
C LYS A 156 -6.55 -8.14 32.35
N SER A 157 -6.04 -6.93 32.08
CA SER A 157 -6.09 -5.83 33.04
C SER A 157 -7.50 -5.27 33.21
N ALA A 158 -8.29 -5.17 32.13
CA ALA A 158 -9.70 -4.79 32.20
C ALA A 158 -10.50 -5.80 33.02
N ARG A 159 -10.26 -7.10 32.83
CA ARG A 159 -10.93 -8.17 33.60
C ARG A 159 -10.49 -8.23 35.08
N ALA A 160 -9.28 -7.77 35.39
CA ALA A 160 -8.79 -7.66 36.77
C ALA A 160 -9.37 -6.43 37.51
N ALA A 161 -9.61 -5.32 36.79
CA ALA A 161 -10.21 -4.10 37.32
C ALA A 161 -11.73 -4.23 37.62
N MET A 162 -12.39 -5.27 37.08
CA MET A 162 -13.80 -5.58 37.34
C MET A 162 -14.01 -6.50 38.55
N LYS A 163 -12.95 -6.86 39.30
CA LYS A 163 -13.11 -7.55 40.58
C LYS A 163 -13.62 -6.53 41.63
N PRO A 164 -14.61 -6.90 42.48
CA PRO A 164 -15.08 -6.00 43.52
C PRO A 164 -13.91 -5.56 44.41
N MET A 165 -13.83 -4.26 44.70
CA MET A 165 -12.77 -3.72 45.54
C MET A 165 -12.77 -4.41 46.92
N PRO A 166 -11.60 -4.75 47.47
CA PRO A 166 -11.52 -5.27 48.83
C PRO A 166 -11.97 -4.19 49.82
N VAL A 167 -12.85 -4.58 50.75
CA VAL A 167 -13.36 -3.68 51.81
C VAL A 167 -12.20 -3.28 52.73
N PRO A 168 -11.89 -1.99 52.89
CA PRO A 168 -10.80 -1.54 53.76
C PRO A 168 -11.06 -1.94 55.22
N LYS A 169 -10.06 -2.54 55.87
CA LYS A 169 -10.12 -2.96 57.30
C LYS A 169 -9.60 -1.90 58.28
N ALA A 170 -9.12 -0.75 57.78
CA ALA A 170 -8.62 0.33 58.61
C ALA A 170 -8.95 1.69 57.98
N PRO A 171 -9.19 2.73 58.81
CA PRO A 171 -9.42 4.09 58.31
C PRO A 171 -8.15 4.64 57.64
N PRO A 172 -8.30 5.56 56.65
CA PRO A 172 -7.16 6.15 55.97
C PRO A 172 -6.27 6.95 56.94
N PRO A 173 -4.94 6.98 56.71
CA PRO A 173 -4.02 7.69 57.58
C PRO A 173 -4.35 9.18 57.62
N ASN A 174 -4.48 9.71 58.83
CA ASN A 174 -4.83 11.09 59.12
C ASN A 174 -3.67 12.01 58.74
N THR A 175 -3.86 12.91 57.80
CA THR A 175 -2.93 14.01 57.53
C THR A 175 -2.97 14.95 58.74
N ARG A 176 -1.97 14.88 59.62
CA ARG A 176 -1.76 15.88 60.67
C ARG A 176 -0.74 16.92 60.20
N ALA A 177 -1.17 18.17 60.27
CA ALA A 177 -0.39 19.40 60.17
C ALA A 177 0.86 19.35 61.08
N VAL A 178 2.01 19.81 60.57
CA VAL A 178 2.62 21.14 60.81
C VAL A 178 3.49 21.47 59.60
#